data_AF-A0A529I817-F1
#
_entry.id   AF-A0A529I817-F1
#
_cell.length_a   1.000
_cell.length_b   1.000
_cell.length_c   1.000
_cell.angle_alpha   90.00
_cell.angle_beta   90.00
_cell.angle_gamma   90.00
#
_symmetry.space_group_name_H-M   'P 1'
#
loop_
_entity.id
_entity.type
_entity.pdbx_description
1 polymer ?
#
loop_
_entity_poly.entity_id
_entity_poly.type
_entity_poly.pdbx_seq_one_letter_code
_entity_poly.pdbx_strand_id
1 'polypeptide(L)'
;MRKSLLLAAAAVMALGAGPALAKKQLVIVVKGLDNPFFEAIHQGCEKWNKENASSEYECFYTGPASTSDEAGEAQIVQDMLSKPDTVAMAISPSNAPLIAQTIKTANPSIPIMTVDADLAKEDAGLRKTYLGTDNYLMGKKIGEYIKKAKPNGGKICTIEGNPAADNILRRAQGMRDALSGKDGLAALAGEGGWTEVAGCPVFTNDDGAKGVQAMTDILAANPDLDAFGIMGGWPLFGAPQPYRDLFKPMADKIASNAFVIGAADTIGDEVAIARDGLVTALVGQRPMTRVGRAVEKGETQGFMKILADADTGEILGCSVLGPGGDEVIHSVLDLMYAKAPISTLARAMHIHPNVSELLPTIAQELKPLA
;
A
#
# COMPACT_ATOMS: atom_id res chain seq x y z
N MET A 1 -29.04 -12.37 -82.59
CA MET A 1 -30.03 -11.37 -82.15
C MET A 1 -29.78 -11.04 -80.68
N ARG A 2 -29.94 -9.77 -80.32
CA ARG A 2 -29.62 -9.07 -79.06
C ARG A 2 -29.96 -9.78 -77.73
N LYS A 3 -29.12 -9.53 -76.72
CA LYS A 3 -29.41 -9.00 -75.34
C LYS A 3 -28.13 -9.22 -74.49
N SER A 4 -27.24 -8.25 -74.27
CA SER A 4 -27.30 -7.06 -73.39
C SER A 4 -27.41 -7.39 -71.89
N LEU A 5 -26.50 -6.76 -71.10
CA LEU A 5 -26.51 -6.51 -69.63
C LEU A 5 -26.00 -7.68 -68.75
N LEU A 6 -25.08 -7.55 -67.78
CA LEU A 6 -24.59 -6.41 -66.99
C LEU A 6 -23.12 -6.58 -66.58
N LEU A 7 -22.40 -5.45 -66.54
CA LEU A 7 -21.23 -5.25 -65.67
C LEU A 7 -21.65 -5.29 -64.20
N ALA A 8 -20.87 -5.96 -63.36
CA ALA A 8 -20.68 -5.54 -61.96
C ALA A 8 -19.23 -5.87 -61.58
N ALA A 9 -18.41 -4.82 -61.50
CA ALA A 9 -17.04 -4.88 -61.04
C ALA A 9 -17.02 -5.20 -59.54
N ALA A 10 -16.60 -6.42 -59.18
CA ALA A 10 -16.18 -6.74 -57.82
C ALA A 10 -14.69 -6.41 -57.70
N ALA A 11 -14.36 -5.12 -57.58
CA ALA A 11 -13.08 -4.70 -57.07
C ALA A 11 -13.07 -5.01 -55.57
N VAL A 12 -12.55 -6.19 -55.22
CA VAL A 12 -12.27 -6.55 -53.83
C VAL A 12 -11.20 -5.59 -53.34
N MET A 13 -11.61 -4.55 -52.60
CA MET A 13 -10.71 -3.79 -51.75
C MET A 13 -10.22 -4.72 -50.65
N ALA A 14 -9.11 -5.41 -50.91
CA ALA A 14 -8.23 -5.90 -49.86
C ALA A 14 -7.60 -4.67 -49.19
N LEU A 15 -8.34 -4.03 -48.28
CA LEU A 15 -7.75 -3.19 -47.26
C LEU A 15 -6.84 -4.10 -46.45
N GLY A 16 -5.55 -4.06 -46.78
CA GLY A 16 -4.52 -4.64 -45.94
C GLY A 16 -4.70 -4.07 -44.55
N ALA A 17 -5.02 -4.93 -43.59
CA ALA A 17 -4.72 -4.65 -42.20
C ALA A 17 -3.19 -4.50 -42.15
N GLY A 18 -2.72 -3.26 -42.18
CA GLY A 18 -1.34 -2.97 -41.83
C GLY A 18 -1.06 -3.58 -40.45
N PRO A 19 0.18 -4.00 -40.16
CA PRO A 19 0.51 -4.49 -38.83
C PRO A 19 0.04 -3.44 -37.82
N ALA A 20 -0.81 -3.85 -36.88
CA ALA A 20 -1.18 -2.97 -35.78
C ALA A 20 0.15 -2.54 -35.13
N LEU A 21 0.46 -1.25 -35.16
CA LEU A 21 1.65 -0.71 -34.50
C LEU A 21 1.59 -1.16 -33.04
N ALA A 22 2.58 -1.92 -32.60
CA ALA A 22 2.67 -2.36 -31.21
C ALA A 22 2.64 -1.12 -30.30
N LYS A 23 1.78 -1.14 -29.28
CA LYS A 23 1.65 -0.04 -28.33
C LYS A 23 2.93 0.13 -27.52
N LYS A 24 3.24 1.37 -27.17
CA LYS A 24 4.34 1.69 -26.24
C LYS A 24 3.94 1.27 -24.83
N GLN A 25 4.80 0.52 -24.15
CA GLN A 25 4.53 -0.06 -22.85
C GLN A 25 4.93 0.89 -21.71
N LEU A 26 3.97 1.13 -20.82
CA LEU A 26 4.15 1.74 -19.49
C LEU A 26 4.20 0.58 -18.50
N VAL A 27 5.41 0.16 -18.12
CA VAL A 27 5.62 -1.06 -17.34
C VAL A 27 5.53 -0.76 -15.86
N ILE A 28 4.82 -1.60 -15.10
CA ILE A 28 4.81 -1.62 -13.64
C ILE A 28 5.33 -2.99 -13.19
N VAL A 29 6.48 -3.00 -12.52
CA VAL A 29 7.06 -4.19 -11.90
C VAL A 29 6.84 -4.12 -10.39
N VAL A 30 6.12 -5.08 -9.82
CA VAL A 30 5.92 -5.19 -8.37
C VAL A 30 6.75 -6.31 -7.76
N LYS A 31 6.89 -6.31 -6.43
CA LYS A 31 7.70 -7.28 -5.67
C LYS A 31 7.31 -8.73 -5.91
N GLY A 32 6.00 -9.00 -6.06
CA GLY A 32 5.48 -10.34 -6.21
C GLY A 32 3.99 -10.33 -6.54
N LEU A 33 3.58 -11.23 -7.44
CA LEU A 33 2.19 -11.37 -7.86
C LEU A 33 1.31 -12.12 -6.84
N ASP A 34 1.93 -12.77 -5.85
CA ASP A 34 1.28 -13.46 -4.73
C ASP A 34 0.84 -12.51 -3.60
N ASN A 35 1.25 -11.24 -3.63
CA ASN A 35 0.90 -10.27 -2.60
C ASN A 35 -0.39 -9.50 -2.96
N PRO A 36 -1.48 -9.65 -2.19
CA PRO A 36 -2.79 -9.05 -2.50
C PRO A 36 -2.79 -7.53 -2.44
N PHE A 37 -1.80 -6.88 -1.83
CA PHE A 37 -1.67 -5.42 -1.85
C PHE A 37 -1.52 -4.88 -3.28
N PHE A 38 -0.76 -5.58 -4.14
CA PHE A 38 -0.48 -5.12 -5.50
C PHE A 38 -1.63 -5.35 -6.49
N GLU A 39 -2.64 -6.15 -6.11
CA GLU A 39 -3.82 -6.37 -6.94
C GLU A 39 -4.59 -5.07 -7.22
N ALA A 40 -4.57 -4.11 -6.29
CA ALA A 40 -5.15 -2.79 -6.54
C ALA A 40 -4.42 -2.03 -7.67
N ILE A 41 -3.11 -2.19 -7.78
CA ILE A 41 -2.30 -1.60 -8.86
C ILE A 41 -2.62 -2.29 -10.19
N HIS A 42 -2.73 -3.62 -10.16
CA HIS A 42 -3.12 -4.42 -11.33
C HIS A 42 -4.47 -3.98 -11.90
N GLN A 43 -5.49 -3.87 -11.05
CA GLN A 43 -6.82 -3.42 -11.46
C GLN A 43 -6.81 -1.99 -12.02
N GLY A 44 -5.98 -1.12 -11.46
CA GLY A 44 -5.76 0.24 -11.99
C GLY A 44 -5.17 0.22 -13.40
N CYS A 45 -4.20 -0.66 -13.64
CA CYS A 45 -3.57 -0.87 -14.94
C CYS A 45 -4.57 -1.40 -15.98
N GLU A 46 -5.37 -2.42 -15.61
CA GLU A 46 -6.42 -2.98 -16.47
C GLU A 46 -7.51 -1.95 -16.79
N LYS A 47 -7.95 -1.18 -15.80
CA LYS A 47 -8.93 -0.11 -15.97
C LYS A 47 -8.41 0.93 -16.95
N TRP A 48 -7.16 1.39 -16.76
CA TRP A 48 -6.54 2.37 -17.66
C TRP A 48 -6.51 1.84 -19.10
N ASN A 49 -6.10 0.59 -19.32
CA ASN A 49 -6.06 -0.04 -20.65
C ASN A 49 -7.45 -0.08 -21.32
N LYS A 50 -8.48 -0.39 -20.54
CA LYS A 50 -9.87 -0.43 -21.02
C LYS A 50 -10.40 0.96 -21.39
N GLU A 51 -10.14 1.96 -20.55
CA GLU A 51 -10.60 3.34 -20.75
C GLU A 51 -9.80 4.07 -21.84
N ASN A 52 -8.57 3.63 -22.11
CA ASN A 52 -7.63 4.26 -23.04
C ASN A 52 -7.27 3.32 -24.21
N ALA A 53 -8.24 2.53 -24.70
CA ALA A 53 -8.01 1.55 -25.75
C ALA A 53 -7.41 2.14 -27.05
N SER A 54 -7.71 3.42 -27.37
CA SER A 54 -7.15 4.14 -28.52
C SER A 54 -5.82 4.84 -28.25
N SER A 55 -5.30 4.78 -27.03
CA SER A 55 -3.99 5.37 -26.68
C SER A 55 -2.86 4.65 -27.42
N GLU A 56 -1.81 5.41 -27.76
CA GLU A 56 -0.55 4.85 -28.25
C GLU A 56 0.22 4.07 -27.16
N TYR A 57 -0.21 4.23 -25.90
CA TYR A 57 0.37 3.57 -24.75
C TYR A 57 -0.50 2.40 -24.26
N GLU A 58 0.15 1.43 -23.61
CA GLU A 58 -0.45 0.30 -22.90
C GLU A 58 0.20 0.17 -21.53
N CYS A 59 -0.60 0.02 -20.48
CA CYS A 59 -0.09 -0.31 -19.16
C CYS A 59 0.20 -1.81 -19.09
N PHE A 60 1.41 -2.18 -18.64
CA PHE A 60 1.84 -3.56 -18.48
C PHE A 60 2.24 -3.84 -17.05
N TYR A 61 1.38 -4.54 -16.32
CA TYR A 61 1.62 -4.95 -14.94
C TYR A 61 2.30 -6.32 -14.90
N THR A 62 3.40 -6.43 -14.15
CA THR A 62 4.16 -7.67 -14.00
C THR A 62 4.96 -7.69 -12.69
N GLY A 63 5.60 -8.81 -12.42
CA GLY A 63 6.37 -9.08 -11.21
C GLY A 63 6.73 -10.56 -11.15
N PRO A 64 7.65 -10.98 -10.27
CA PRO A 64 7.91 -12.40 -10.08
C PRO A 64 6.69 -13.08 -9.47
N ALA A 65 6.61 -14.40 -9.61
CA ALA A 65 5.49 -15.17 -9.07
C ALA A 65 5.39 -15.07 -7.54
N SER A 66 6.52 -14.88 -6.86
CA SER A 66 6.57 -14.72 -5.41
C SER A 66 7.36 -13.49 -4.96
N THR A 67 6.86 -12.82 -3.93
CA THR A 67 7.50 -11.66 -3.28
C THR A 67 8.88 -11.96 -2.67
N SER A 68 9.22 -13.24 -2.48
CA SER A 68 10.55 -13.67 -2.02
C SER A 68 11.57 -13.85 -3.15
N ASP A 69 11.15 -13.78 -4.42
CA ASP A 69 12.03 -13.99 -5.59
C ASP A 69 12.64 -12.66 -6.08
N GLU A 70 13.54 -12.11 -5.27
CA GLU A 70 14.24 -10.84 -5.54
C GLU A 70 15.05 -10.89 -6.85
N ALA A 71 15.67 -12.04 -7.13
CA ALA A 71 16.45 -12.25 -8.35
C ALA A 71 15.54 -12.29 -9.58
N GLY A 72 14.37 -12.94 -9.47
CA GLY A 72 13.35 -12.92 -10.51
C GLY A 72 12.83 -11.52 -10.80
N GLU A 73 12.58 -10.70 -9.77
CA GLU A 73 12.20 -9.29 -9.96
C GLU A 73 13.28 -8.53 -10.74
N ALA A 74 14.54 -8.63 -10.32
CA ALA A 74 15.66 -7.97 -10.98
C ALA A 74 15.81 -8.40 -12.45
N GLN A 75 15.62 -9.68 -12.75
CA GLN A 75 15.63 -10.19 -14.12
C GLN A 75 14.46 -9.62 -14.94
N ILE A 76 13.25 -9.56 -14.38
CA ILE A 76 12.09 -8.98 -15.05
C ILE A 76 12.33 -7.49 -15.35
N VAL A 77 12.87 -6.73 -14.40
CA VAL A 77 13.25 -5.33 -14.62
C VAL A 77 14.25 -5.24 -15.78
N GLN A 78 15.32 -6.04 -15.77
CA GLN A 78 16.31 -6.04 -16.84
C GLN A 78 15.70 -6.37 -18.22
N ASP A 79 14.85 -7.40 -18.27
CA ASP A 79 14.18 -7.83 -19.50
C ASP A 79 13.26 -6.71 -20.03
N MET A 80 12.47 -6.10 -19.16
CA MET A 80 11.58 -5.01 -19.56
C MET A 80 12.35 -3.75 -19.99
N LEU A 81 13.50 -3.45 -19.38
CA LEU A 81 14.37 -2.34 -19.80
C LEU A 81 15.03 -2.59 -21.17
N SER A 82 15.25 -3.86 -21.54
CA SER A 82 15.83 -4.23 -22.84
C SER A 82 14.85 -4.13 -24.01
N LYS A 83 13.55 -4.09 -23.72
CA LYS A 83 12.48 -4.05 -24.72
C LYS A 83 12.33 -2.64 -25.32
N PRO A 84 12.37 -2.50 -26.66
CA PRO A 84 12.33 -1.19 -27.31
C PRO A 84 10.97 -0.48 -27.22
N ASP A 85 9.90 -1.22 -26.92
CA ASP A 85 8.55 -0.72 -26.72
C ASP A 85 8.31 -0.25 -25.28
N THR A 86 9.16 -0.60 -24.31
CA THR A 86 9.10 -0.02 -22.96
C THR A 86 9.54 1.44 -22.99
N VAL A 87 8.64 2.36 -22.66
CA VAL A 87 8.90 3.81 -22.72
C VAL A 87 8.91 4.49 -21.36
N ALA A 88 8.44 3.81 -20.32
CA ALA A 88 8.54 4.21 -18.93
C ALA A 88 8.42 2.96 -18.03
N MET A 89 9.00 3.01 -16.84
CA MET A 89 8.88 1.92 -15.88
C MET A 89 8.68 2.42 -14.45
N ALA A 90 7.69 1.86 -13.76
CA ALA A 90 7.50 1.95 -12.33
C ALA A 90 7.94 0.64 -11.68
N ILE A 91 8.70 0.71 -10.58
CA ILE A 91 9.22 -0.47 -9.88
C ILE A 91 8.86 -0.36 -8.39
N SER A 92 8.36 -1.42 -7.76
CA SER A 92 8.33 -1.56 -6.29
C SER A 92 9.46 -2.51 -5.88
N PRO A 93 10.65 -1.99 -5.52
CA PRO A 93 11.81 -2.84 -5.28
C PRO A 93 11.62 -3.76 -4.06
N SER A 94 11.72 -5.07 -4.25
CA SER A 94 11.79 -6.04 -3.14
C SER A 94 13.15 -5.97 -2.42
N ASN A 95 14.21 -5.68 -3.17
CA ASN A 95 15.58 -5.47 -2.70
C ASN A 95 16.14 -4.18 -3.33
N ALA A 96 16.21 -3.11 -2.54
CA ALA A 96 16.59 -1.80 -3.04
C ALA A 96 18.02 -1.76 -3.64
N PRO A 97 19.07 -2.30 -2.98
CA PRO A 97 20.40 -2.38 -3.57
C PRO A 97 20.47 -3.17 -4.88
N LEU A 98 19.77 -4.31 -4.96
CA LEU A 98 19.78 -5.15 -6.15
C LEU A 98 19.13 -4.44 -7.34
N ILE A 99 17.94 -3.88 -7.16
CA ILE A 99 17.24 -3.13 -8.21
C ILE A 99 18.03 -1.89 -8.62
N ALA A 100 18.64 -1.16 -7.67
CA ALA A 100 19.52 -0.04 -8.00
C ALA A 100 20.69 -0.47 -8.88
N GLN A 101 21.34 -1.60 -8.57
CA GLN A 101 22.42 -2.16 -9.39
C GLN A 101 21.93 -2.56 -10.78
N THR A 102 20.74 -3.16 -10.88
CA THR A 102 20.09 -3.49 -12.18
C THR A 102 19.88 -2.24 -13.03
N ILE A 103 19.31 -1.17 -12.46
CA ILE A 103 19.09 0.10 -13.17
C ILE A 103 20.42 0.72 -13.60
N LYS A 104 21.42 0.77 -12.71
CA LYS A 104 22.77 1.28 -13.03
C LYS A 104 23.41 0.53 -14.20
N THR A 105 23.24 -0.80 -14.22
CA THR A 105 23.83 -1.68 -15.23
C THR A 105 23.13 -1.52 -16.58
N ALA A 106 21.79 -1.42 -16.57
CA ALA A 106 21.00 -1.20 -17.76
C ALA A 106 21.18 0.20 -18.35
N ASN A 107 21.49 1.21 -17.51
CA ASN A 107 21.64 2.61 -17.87
C ASN A 107 20.52 3.11 -18.83
N PRO A 108 19.24 2.99 -18.43
CA PRO A 108 18.12 3.21 -19.32
C PRO A 108 17.99 4.69 -19.72
N SER A 109 17.56 4.93 -20.95
CA SER A 109 17.21 6.27 -21.45
C SER A 109 15.77 6.68 -21.09
N ILE A 110 14.95 5.72 -20.69
CA ILE A 110 13.55 5.93 -20.32
C ILE A 110 13.41 6.42 -18.86
N PRO A 111 12.36 7.16 -18.52
CA PRO A 111 12.08 7.52 -17.14
C PRO A 111 11.77 6.28 -16.28
N ILE A 112 12.44 6.21 -15.14
CA ILE A 112 12.17 5.25 -14.07
C ILE A 112 11.48 5.97 -12.91
N MET A 113 10.46 5.35 -12.34
CA MET A 113 9.85 5.76 -11.08
C MET A 113 9.83 4.57 -10.11
N THR A 114 9.75 4.87 -8.81
CA THR A 114 9.47 3.84 -7.80
C THR A 114 8.05 4.00 -7.28
N VAL A 115 7.43 2.90 -6.87
CA VAL A 115 6.07 2.86 -6.33
C VAL A 115 6.03 1.92 -5.13
N ASP A 116 5.25 2.24 -4.09
CA ASP A 116 5.17 1.49 -2.82
C ASP A 116 6.49 1.43 -2.03
N ALA A 117 7.48 0.71 -2.52
CA ALA A 117 8.84 0.69 -2.00
C ALA A 117 9.76 1.59 -2.83
N ASP A 118 10.84 2.07 -2.20
CA ASP A 118 11.79 2.97 -2.85
C ASP A 118 13.20 2.36 -2.90
N LEU A 119 14.09 2.98 -3.66
CA LEU A 119 15.52 2.74 -3.59
C LEU A 119 16.10 3.38 -2.32
N ALA A 120 17.28 2.91 -1.91
CA ALA A 120 18.03 3.53 -0.84
C ALA A 120 18.34 5.01 -1.15
N LYS A 121 18.52 5.81 -0.10
CA LYS A 121 18.70 7.27 -0.20
C LYS A 121 19.83 7.68 -1.15
N GLU A 122 20.94 6.95 -1.12
CA GLU A 122 22.11 7.15 -1.98
C GLU A 122 21.80 6.90 -3.47
N ASP A 123 20.78 6.08 -3.77
CA ASP A 123 20.39 5.66 -5.11
C ASP A 123 19.11 6.36 -5.60
N ALA A 124 18.56 7.29 -4.81
CA ALA A 124 17.35 8.04 -5.16
C ALA A 124 17.48 8.82 -6.49
N GLY A 125 18.69 9.13 -6.93
CA GLY A 125 18.94 9.79 -8.23
C GLY A 125 18.67 8.92 -9.46
N LEU A 126 18.51 7.60 -9.30
CA LEU A 126 18.20 6.68 -10.40
C LEU A 126 16.75 6.76 -10.88
N ARG A 127 15.86 7.37 -10.09
CA ARG A 127 14.44 7.53 -10.39
C ARG A 127 14.06 9.00 -10.55
N LYS A 128 12.97 9.27 -11.26
CA LYS A 128 12.38 10.60 -11.43
C LYS A 128 11.43 10.98 -10.31
N THR A 129 10.69 10.00 -9.79
CA THR A 129 9.71 10.20 -8.72
C THR A 129 9.51 8.92 -7.92
N TYR A 130 9.02 9.06 -6.70
CA TYR A 130 8.56 7.97 -5.84
C TYR A 130 7.09 8.21 -5.53
N LEU A 131 6.26 7.20 -5.77
CA LEU A 131 4.85 7.20 -5.40
C LEU A 131 4.63 6.19 -4.29
N GLY A 132 4.56 6.65 -3.05
CA GLY A 132 4.26 5.77 -1.94
C GLY A 132 4.16 6.52 -0.62
N THR A 133 4.05 5.75 0.46
CA THR A 133 3.90 6.25 1.81
C THR A 133 5.23 6.79 2.33
N ASP A 134 5.21 7.85 3.15
CA ASP A 134 6.38 8.17 3.97
C ASP A 134 6.57 7.10 5.04
N ASN A 135 7.38 6.10 4.69
CA ASN A 135 7.60 4.90 5.50
C ASN A 135 8.18 5.21 6.88
N TYR A 136 9.05 6.23 6.99
CA TYR A 136 9.59 6.64 8.29
C TYR A 136 8.50 7.26 9.16
N LEU A 137 7.69 8.17 8.59
CA LEU A 137 6.59 8.78 9.32
C LEU A 137 5.55 7.73 9.75
N MET A 138 5.23 6.77 8.89
CA MET A 138 4.32 5.68 9.25
C MET A 138 4.86 4.85 10.41
N GLY A 139 6.13 4.46 10.36
CA GLY A 139 6.81 3.80 11.47
C GLY A 139 6.77 4.61 12.75
N LYS A 140 7.03 5.92 12.65
CA LYS A 140 6.95 6.86 13.77
C LYS A 140 5.55 6.90 14.39
N LYS A 141 4.50 6.90 13.55
CA LYS A 141 3.10 6.84 14.02
C LYS A 141 2.76 5.53 14.72
N ILE A 142 3.27 4.40 14.22
CA ILE A 142 3.13 3.09 14.90
C ILE A 142 3.81 3.14 16.28
N GLY A 143 5.03 3.67 16.36
CA GLY A 143 5.73 3.80 17.64
C GLY A 143 5.07 4.78 18.60
N GLU A 144 4.56 5.92 18.12
CA GLU A 144 3.77 6.88 18.91
C GLU A 144 2.50 6.23 19.49
N TYR A 145 1.80 5.43 18.69
CA TYR A 145 0.63 4.67 19.12
C TYR A 145 0.98 3.66 20.24
N ILE A 146 2.01 2.84 20.02
CA ILE A 146 2.48 1.85 21.01
C ILE A 146 2.90 2.55 22.32
N LYS A 147 3.64 3.67 22.20
CA LYS A 147 4.07 4.47 23.36
C LYS A 147 2.92 5.10 24.12
N LYS A 148 1.88 5.57 23.44
CA LYS A 148 0.66 6.12 24.07
C LYS A 148 -0.05 5.05 24.90
N ALA A 149 -0.14 3.82 24.39
CA ALA A 149 -0.75 2.70 25.10
C ALA A 149 0.10 2.20 26.29
N LYS A 150 1.44 2.26 26.18
CA LYS A 150 2.38 1.85 27.25
C LYS A 150 3.43 2.94 27.53
N PRO A 151 3.06 4.01 28.27
CA PRO A 151 3.91 5.19 28.46
C PRO A 151 5.19 4.92 29.28
N ASN A 152 5.20 3.85 30.07
CA ASN A 152 6.35 3.46 30.89
C ASN A 152 7.31 2.50 30.17
N GLY A 153 7.04 2.17 28.90
CA GLY A 153 7.82 1.22 28.14
C GLY A 153 7.40 -0.24 28.33
N GLY A 154 8.22 -1.14 27.79
CA GLY A 154 7.96 -2.57 27.78
C GLY A 154 8.87 -3.32 26.81
N LYS A 155 8.62 -4.62 26.68
CA LYS A 155 9.29 -5.51 25.74
C LYS A 155 8.58 -5.56 24.41
N ILE A 156 9.30 -5.33 23.31
CA ILE A 156 8.74 -5.30 21.98
C ILE A 156 9.46 -6.26 21.03
N CYS A 157 8.73 -6.75 20.04
CA CYS A 157 9.29 -7.43 18.88
C CYS A 157 8.75 -6.80 17.60
N THR A 158 9.60 -6.64 16.58
CA THR A 158 9.14 -6.28 15.23
C THR A 158 9.05 -7.50 14.32
N ILE A 159 7.96 -7.54 13.54
CA ILE A 159 7.81 -8.44 12.40
C ILE A 159 8.08 -7.61 11.16
N GLU A 160 9.16 -7.96 10.48
CA GLU A 160 9.71 -7.22 9.34
C GLU A 160 9.70 -8.09 8.09
N GLY A 161 9.69 -7.43 6.94
CA GLY A 161 9.55 -8.05 5.64
C GLY A 161 10.88 -8.56 5.11
N ASN A 162 11.20 -8.19 3.87
CA ASN A 162 12.53 -8.39 3.32
C ASN A 162 13.56 -7.45 4.00
N PRO A 163 14.72 -7.94 4.48
CA PRO A 163 15.74 -7.12 5.13
C PRO A 163 16.43 -6.10 4.19
N ALA A 164 16.30 -6.26 2.88
CA ALA A 164 16.83 -5.34 1.87
C ALA A 164 15.77 -4.36 1.31
N ALA A 165 14.54 -4.39 1.81
CA ALA A 165 13.48 -3.49 1.39
C ALA A 165 13.52 -2.17 2.19
N ASP A 166 13.80 -1.06 1.52
CA ASP A 166 13.94 0.27 2.15
C ASP A 166 12.70 0.68 2.95
N ASN A 167 11.51 0.40 2.41
CA ASN A 167 10.25 0.76 3.06
C ASN A 167 10.10 0.10 4.44
N ILE A 168 10.49 -1.17 4.59
CA ILE A 168 10.44 -1.91 5.86
C ILE A 168 11.43 -1.34 6.86
N LEU A 169 12.68 -1.14 6.42
CA LEU A 169 13.75 -0.60 7.27
C LEU A 169 13.41 0.81 7.78
N ARG A 170 12.84 1.67 6.94
CA ARG A 170 12.42 3.02 7.32
C ARG A 170 11.27 3.01 8.33
N ARG A 171 10.29 2.09 8.19
CA ARG A 171 9.20 1.92 9.17
C ARG A 171 9.76 1.46 10.52
N ALA A 172 10.63 0.45 10.53
CA ALA A 172 11.26 -0.04 11.74
C ALA A 172 12.06 1.07 12.45
N GLN A 173 12.85 1.84 11.69
CA GLN A 173 13.61 2.97 12.24
C GLN A 173 12.70 4.04 12.83
N GLY A 174 11.65 4.46 12.12
CA GLY A 174 10.70 5.46 12.62
C GLY A 174 10.02 5.01 13.92
N MET A 175 9.68 3.73 14.03
CA MET A 175 9.09 3.15 15.24
C MET A 175 10.09 3.18 16.42
N ARG A 176 11.33 2.72 16.20
CA ARG A 176 12.39 2.76 17.22
C ARG A 176 12.64 4.18 17.71
N ASP A 177 12.68 5.15 16.79
CA ASP A 177 12.91 6.55 17.12
C ASP A 177 11.77 7.14 17.96
N ALA A 178 10.51 6.83 17.63
CA ALA A 178 9.35 7.26 18.40
C ALA A 178 9.32 6.68 19.82
N LEU A 179 9.61 5.38 19.94
CA LEU A 179 9.63 4.67 21.22
C LEU A 179 10.74 5.21 22.13
N SER A 180 11.97 5.23 21.63
CA SER A 180 13.17 5.63 22.38
C SER A 180 13.27 7.14 22.64
N GLY A 181 12.73 7.97 21.76
CA GLY A 181 13.00 9.40 21.72
C GLY A 181 14.42 9.77 21.24
N LYS A 182 15.12 8.83 20.59
CA LYS A 182 16.46 9.03 20.01
C LYS A 182 16.45 8.58 18.55
N ASP A 183 17.19 9.28 17.70
CA ASP A 183 17.24 8.96 16.28
C ASP A 183 18.33 7.92 15.97
N GLY A 184 18.04 6.98 15.07
CA GLY A 184 19.05 6.13 14.43
C GLY A 184 19.57 4.96 15.27
N LEU A 185 18.80 4.52 16.27
CA LEU A 185 19.14 3.31 17.02
C LEU A 185 18.96 2.05 16.16
N ALA A 186 19.95 1.17 16.19
CA ALA A 186 19.88 -0.13 15.52
C ALA A 186 18.91 -1.11 16.21
N ALA A 187 18.80 -1.02 17.53
CA ALA A 187 17.86 -1.78 18.35
C ALA A 187 17.56 -1.04 19.66
N LEU A 188 16.43 -1.34 20.29
CA LEU A 188 16.05 -0.82 21.61
C LEU A 188 16.65 -1.69 22.73
N ALA A 189 17.38 -1.08 23.66
CA ALA A 189 18.06 -1.74 24.77
C ALA A 189 17.71 -1.13 26.15
N GLY A 190 16.56 -0.45 26.24
CA GLY A 190 16.06 0.24 27.43
C GLY A 190 15.74 1.72 27.19
N GLU A 191 16.06 2.26 26.02
CA GLU A 191 15.75 3.65 25.68
C GLU A 191 14.25 3.91 25.66
N GLY A 192 13.83 5.01 26.30
CA GLY A 192 12.40 5.31 26.45
C GLY A 192 11.62 4.26 27.24
N GLY A 193 12.30 3.37 27.97
CA GLY A 193 11.70 2.23 28.67
C GLY A 193 11.46 1.00 27.79
N TRP A 194 11.89 1.02 26.53
CA TRP A 194 11.62 -0.06 25.57
C TRP A 194 12.84 -0.93 25.32
N THR A 195 12.62 -2.23 25.20
CA THR A 195 13.66 -3.21 24.86
C THR A 195 13.16 -4.18 23.80
N GLU A 196 13.95 -4.38 22.74
CA GLU A 196 13.70 -5.45 21.77
C GLU A 196 14.07 -6.80 22.39
N VAL A 197 13.14 -7.77 22.33
CA VAL A 197 13.35 -9.09 22.93
C VAL A 197 14.32 -9.95 22.10
N ALA A 198 14.88 -10.98 22.75
CA ALA A 198 15.73 -11.94 22.06
C ALA A 198 14.98 -12.64 20.92
N GLY A 199 15.62 -12.71 19.76
CA GLY A 199 15.04 -13.25 18.53
C GLY A 199 14.37 -12.20 17.64
N CYS A 200 14.35 -10.92 18.03
CA CYS A 200 13.78 -9.83 17.23
C CYS A 200 14.88 -8.85 16.74
N PRO A 201 14.69 -8.16 15.59
CA PRO A 201 13.54 -8.28 14.67
C PRO A 201 13.46 -9.65 13.98
N VAL A 202 12.26 -10.08 13.59
CA VAL A 202 12.08 -11.29 12.77
C VAL A 202 11.73 -10.89 11.34
N PHE A 203 12.57 -11.30 10.39
CA PHE A 203 12.34 -11.09 8.96
C PHE A 203 11.57 -12.26 8.37
N THR A 204 10.45 -11.98 7.71
CA THR A 204 9.56 -13.02 7.16
C THR A 204 9.37 -12.92 5.65
N ASN A 205 10.12 -12.03 4.98
CA ASN A 205 10.08 -11.85 3.51
C ASN A 205 8.65 -11.69 2.98
N ASP A 206 7.86 -10.83 3.63
CA ASP A 206 6.49 -10.48 3.28
C ASP A 206 5.49 -11.68 3.26
N ASP A 207 5.88 -12.82 3.83
CA ASP A 207 5.08 -14.05 3.88
C ASP A 207 4.17 -14.09 5.11
N GLY A 208 2.86 -14.11 4.90
CA GLY A 208 1.86 -14.08 5.96
C GLY A 208 1.93 -15.26 6.93
N ALA A 209 2.10 -16.49 6.42
CA ALA A 209 2.14 -17.68 7.25
C ALA A 209 3.41 -17.73 8.11
N LYS A 210 4.57 -17.37 7.52
CA LYS A 210 5.81 -17.19 8.28
C LYS A 210 5.69 -16.06 9.30
N GLY A 211 4.98 -14.98 8.94
CA GLY A 211 4.60 -13.89 9.84
C GLY A 211 3.92 -14.40 11.10
N VAL A 212 2.80 -15.12 10.96
CA VAL A 212 2.06 -15.65 12.11
C VAL A 212 2.86 -16.70 12.89
N GLN A 213 3.63 -17.55 12.21
CA GLN A 213 4.49 -18.53 12.87
C GLN A 213 5.58 -17.83 13.71
N ALA A 214 6.24 -16.80 13.18
CA ALA A 214 7.21 -16.01 13.91
C ALA A 214 6.60 -15.36 15.15
N MET A 215 5.40 -14.78 15.02
CA MET A 215 4.69 -14.20 16.17
C MET A 215 4.37 -15.26 17.24
N THR A 216 3.97 -16.46 16.82
CA THR A 216 3.70 -17.60 17.71
C THR A 216 4.97 -18.01 18.48
N ASP A 217 6.09 -18.17 17.77
CA ASP A 217 7.37 -18.59 18.35
C ASP A 217 7.91 -17.54 19.33
N ILE A 218 7.80 -16.25 18.99
CA ILE A 218 8.22 -15.15 19.86
C ILE A 218 7.37 -15.08 21.13
N LEU A 219 6.05 -15.25 21.04
CA LEU A 219 5.16 -15.29 22.20
C LEU A 219 5.48 -16.47 23.12
N ALA A 220 5.82 -17.63 22.56
CA ALA A 220 6.21 -18.81 23.32
C ALA A 220 7.56 -18.63 24.02
N ALA A 221 8.54 -18.00 23.35
CA ALA A 221 9.88 -17.77 23.88
C ALA A 221 9.94 -16.60 24.88
N ASN A 222 9.05 -15.61 24.74
CA ASN A 222 9.05 -14.38 25.52
C ASN A 222 7.67 -14.15 26.16
N PRO A 223 7.32 -14.84 27.27
CA PRO A 223 6.00 -14.73 27.90
C PRO A 223 5.71 -13.36 28.51
N ASP A 224 6.73 -12.52 28.66
CA ASP A 224 6.64 -11.14 29.14
C ASP A 224 6.75 -10.10 28.02
N LEU A 225 6.54 -10.49 26.76
CA LEU A 225 6.40 -9.57 25.65
C LEU A 225 5.18 -8.65 25.86
N ASP A 226 5.37 -7.35 25.64
CA ASP A 226 4.36 -6.32 25.83
C ASP A 226 3.74 -5.84 24.52
N ALA A 227 4.48 -5.91 23.40
CA ALA A 227 4.01 -5.40 22.13
C ALA A 227 4.61 -6.08 20.90
N PHE A 228 3.85 -6.08 19.80
CA PHE A 228 4.35 -6.30 18.45
C PHE A 228 4.27 -5.01 17.62
N GLY A 229 5.34 -4.73 16.88
CA GLY A 229 5.35 -3.77 15.77
C GLY A 229 5.44 -4.52 14.43
N ILE A 230 4.36 -4.56 13.66
CA ILE A 230 4.28 -5.25 12.39
C ILE A 230 4.55 -4.24 11.27
N MET A 231 5.71 -4.31 10.62
CA MET A 231 6.17 -3.30 9.65
C MET A 231 5.60 -3.50 8.24
N GLY A 232 4.75 -4.51 8.05
CA GLY A 232 3.77 -4.60 6.97
C GLY A 232 2.75 -5.69 7.26
N GLY A 233 1.51 -5.49 6.83
CA GLY A 233 0.33 -6.18 7.31
C GLY A 233 0.17 -7.63 6.84
N TRP A 234 1.18 -8.23 6.18
CA TRP A 234 1.06 -9.58 5.61
C TRP A 234 0.70 -10.68 6.62
N PRO A 235 1.05 -10.63 7.93
CA PRO A 235 0.52 -11.63 8.86
C PRO A 235 -1.00 -11.52 9.00
N LEU A 236 -1.55 -10.30 8.88
CA LEU A 236 -2.98 -10.02 8.99
C LEU A 236 -3.72 -10.42 7.71
N PHE A 237 -3.22 -10.06 6.53
CA PHE A 237 -3.94 -10.34 5.29
C PHE A 237 -3.49 -11.60 4.52
N GLY A 238 -2.24 -12.03 4.70
CA GLY A 238 -1.70 -13.24 4.07
C GLY A 238 -2.00 -14.52 4.86
N ALA A 239 -2.28 -14.40 6.17
CA ALA A 239 -2.69 -15.51 7.03
C ALA A 239 -3.75 -15.08 8.06
N PRO A 240 -4.91 -14.56 7.62
CA PRO A 240 -5.90 -13.94 8.50
C PRO A 240 -6.49 -14.89 9.55
N GLN A 241 -6.78 -16.14 9.17
CA GLN A 241 -7.34 -17.10 10.12
C GLN A 241 -6.30 -17.56 11.17
N PRO A 242 -5.07 -17.97 10.78
CA PRO A 242 -4.00 -18.20 11.75
C PRO A 242 -3.74 -17.01 12.69
N TYR A 243 -3.75 -15.79 12.17
CA TYR A 243 -3.58 -14.58 12.98
C TYR A 243 -4.71 -14.43 14.01
N ARG A 244 -5.97 -14.62 13.60
CA ARG A 244 -7.13 -14.60 14.51
C ARG A 244 -7.02 -15.68 15.58
N ASP A 245 -6.64 -16.89 15.20
CA ASP A 245 -6.51 -18.01 16.14
C ASP A 245 -5.43 -17.74 17.20
N LEU A 246 -4.35 -17.05 16.81
CA LEU A 246 -3.28 -16.63 17.72
C LEU A 246 -3.71 -15.52 18.69
N PHE A 247 -4.41 -14.48 18.21
CA PHE A 247 -4.67 -13.28 19.02
C PHE A 247 -6.06 -13.22 19.66
N LYS A 248 -7.05 -14.00 19.21
CA LYS A 248 -8.37 -14.09 19.85
C LYS A 248 -8.29 -14.48 21.34
N PRO A 249 -7.43 -15.43 21.77
CA PRO A 249 -7.22 -15.70 23.19
C PRO A 249 -6.61 -14.53 23.99
N MET A 250 -6.03 -13.55 23.30
CA MET A 250 -5.40 -12.35 23.89
C MET A 250 -6.28 -11.10 23.78
N ALA A 251 -7.52 -11.20 23.28
CA ALA A 251 -8.39 -10.06 23.02
C ALA A 251 -8.58 -9.15 24.24
N ASP A 252 -8.78 -9.70 25.44
CA ASP A 252 -8.92 -8.89 26.66
C ASP A 252 -7.64 -8.12 27.02
N LYS A 253 -6.46 -8.70 26.74
CA LYS A 253 -5.17 -8.03 26.94
C LYS A 253 -4.96 -6.91 25.93
N ILE A 254 -5.41 -7.12 24.68
CA ILE A 254 -5.36 -6.10 23.63
C ILE A 254 -6.31 -4.96 23.97
N ALA A 255 -7.56 -5.25 24.32
CA ALA A 255 -8.57 -4.27 24.67
C ALA A 255 -8.22 -3.41 25.89
N SER A 256 -7.47 -3.97 26.84
CA SER A 256 -7.00 -3.25 28.04
C SER A 256 -5.63 -2.57 27.90
N ASN A 257 -5.02 -2.62 26.71
CA ASN A 257 -3.64 -2.19 26.44
C ASN A 257 -2.57 -2.92 27.28
N ALA A 258 -2.91 -4.06 27.90
CA ALA A 258 -1.94 -4.92 28.57
C ALA A 258 -0.98 -5.57 27.54
N PHE A 259 -1.45 -5.78 26.32
CA PHE A 259 -0.65 -6.17 25.16
C PHE A 259 -1.00 -5.27 23.97
N VAL A 260 -0.03 -4.80 23.20
CA VAL A 260 -0.29 -3.84 22.12
C VAL A 260 0.23 -4.38 20.78
N ILE A 261 -0.59 -4.25 19.74
CA ILE A 261 -0.19 -4.57 18.37
C ILE A 261 -0.33 -3.30 17.54
N GLY A 262 0.79 -2.83 16.99
CA GLY A 262 0.80 -1.79 15.97
C GLY A 262 1.16 -2.41 14.63
N ALA A 263 0.32 -2.23 13.62
CA ALA A 263 0.54 -2.78 12.28
C ALA A 263 0.54 -1.68 11.21
N ALA A 264 1.36 -1.88 10.18
CA ALA A 264 1.35 -1.12 8.95
C ALA A 264 0.41 -1.76 7.93
N ASP A 265 -0.06 -0.93 6.99
CA ASP A 265 -1.06 -1.21 5.96
C ASP A 265 -2.52 -1.03 6.44
N THR A 266 -3.48 -0.99 5.50
CA THR A 266 -4.91 -0.90 5.84
C THR A 266 -5.81 -1.63 4.82
N ILE A 267 -5.44 -2.84 4.42
CA ILE A 267 -6.19 -3.58 3.38
C ILE A 267 -7.44 -4.28 3.94
N GLY A 268 -8.31 -4.81 3.06
CA GLY A 268 -9.66 -5.28 3.44
C GLY A 268 -9.69 -6.29 4.59
N ASP A 269 -8.82 -7.30 4.56
CA ASP A 269 -8.75 -8.32 5.61
C ASP A 269 -8.14 -7.80 6.91
N GLU A 270 -7.17 -6.89 6.82
CA GLU A 270 -6.61 -6.21 7.97
C GLU A 270 -7.65 -5.29 8.64
N VAL A 271 -8.45 -4.57 7.84
CA VAL A 271 -9.62 -3.84 8.33
C VAL A 271 -10.62 -4.80 8.98
N ALA A 272 -10.81 -6.01 8.42
CA ALA A 272 -11.69 -7.02 8.99
C ALA A 272 -11.14 -7.65 10.28
N ILE A 273 -9.82 -7.72 10.46
CA ILE A 273 -9.16 -8.21 11.69
C ILE A 273 -9.15 -7.15 12.76
N ALA A 274 -8.89 -5.91 12.35
CA ALA A 274 -9.08 -4.77 13.21
C ALA A 274 -10.55 -4.66 13.65
N ARG A 275 -11.48 -5.09 12.78
CA ARG A 275 -12.90 -5.34 13.10
C ARG A 275 -13.20 -6.59 13.97
N ASP A 276 -12.20 -7.19 14.57
CA ASP A 276 -12.39 -8.20 15.62
C ASP A 276 -11.86 -7.69 16.97
N GLY A 277 -11.58 -6.38 17.08
CA GLY A 277 -10.90 -5.79 18.23
C GLY A 277 -9.42 -6.18 18.36
N LEU A 278 -8.82 -6.75 17.32
CA LEU A 278 -7.42 -7.20 17.33
C LEU A 278 -6.43 -6.10 16.89
N VAL A 279 -6.93 -4.90 16.53
CA VAL A 279 -6.19 -3.65 16.23
C VAL A 279 -7.08 -2.44 16.57
N THR A 280 -6.56 -1.34 17.11
CA THR A 280 -7.39 -0.18 17.55
C THR A 280 -7.34 1.02 16.58
N ALA A 281 -8.45 1.34 15.91
CA ALA A 281 -8.66 2.61 15.16
C ALA A 281 -10.17 2.88 14.87
N LEU A 282 -10.54 4.00 14.23
CA LEU A 282 -11.88 4.25 13.66
C LEU A 282 -11.83 4.31 12.13
N VAL A 283 -12.71 3.61 11.41
CA VAL A 283 -12.79 3.65 9.93
C VAL A 283 -14.18 4.05 9.45
N GLY A 284 -14.19 4.95 8.48
CA GLY A 284 -15.35 5.28 7.65
C GLY A 284 -15.01 4.97 6.20
N GLN A 285 -15.88 4.26 5.49
CA GLN A 285 -15.65 3.88 4.10
C GLN A 285 -16.95 3.96 3.28
N ARG A 286 -16.86 4.54 2.09
CA ARG A 286 -17.97 4.65 1.16
C ARG A 286 -17.54 4.24 -0.25
N PRO A 287 -18.21 3.25 -0.87
CA PRO A 287 -17.94 2.89 -2.27
C PRO A 287 -18.38 4.03 -3.21
N MET A 288 -17.68 4.20 -4.33
CA MET A 288 -17.98 5.22 -5.34
C MET A 288 -19.37 5.03 -5.99
N THR A 289 -19.95 3.83 -5.92
CA THR A 289 -21.37 3.57 -6.25
C THR A 289 -22.36 4.35 -5.39
N ARG A 290 -21.96 4.80 -4.19
CA ARG A 290 -22.76 5.65 -3.29
C ARG A 290 -22.30 7.10 -3.30
N VAL A 291 -21.55 7.50 -4.32
CA VAL A 291 -21.06 8.87 -4.52
C VAL A 291 -21.78 9.48 -5.71
N GLY A 292 -22.67 10.45 -5.46
CA GLY A 292 -23.58 11.00 -6.47
C GLY A 292 -22.84 11.46 -7.72
N ARG A 293 -21.76 12.22 -7.54
CA ARG A 293 -20.92 12.69 -8.65
C ARG A 293 -20.20 11.58 -9.42
N ALA A 294 -19.82 10.49 -8.76
CA ALA A 294 -19.19 9.34 -9.40
C ALA A 294 -20.22 8.53 -10.21
N VAL A 295 -21.46 8.42 -9.71
CA VAL A 295 -22.59 7.83 -10.43
C VAL A 295 -22.95 8.66 -11.66
N GLU A 296 -23.05 9.99 -11.53
CA GLU A 296 -23.30 10.90 -12.66
C GLU A 296 -22.24 10.80 -13.76
N LYS A 297 -20.97 10.64 -13.38
CA LYS A 297 -19.86 10.48 -14.33
C LYS A 297 -19.77 9.07 -14.95
N GLY A 298 -20.54 8.10 -14.46
CA GLY A 298 -20.42 6.70 -14.87
C GLY A 298 -19.16 6.00 -14.35
N GLU A 299 -18.41 6.64 -13.45
CA GLU A 299 -17.13 6.17 -12.91
C GLU A 299 -17.29 5.72 -11.45
N THR A 300 -18.04 4.65 -11.23
CA THR A 300 -18.43 4.20 -9.89
C THR A 300 -17.47 3.19 -9.25
N GLN A 301 -16.36 2.89 -9.91
CA GLN A 301 -15.34 1.99 -9.38
C GLN A 301 -14.48 2.69 -8.31
N GLY A 302 -14.24 1.98 -7.21
CA GLY A 302 -13.40 2.43 -6.11
C GLY A 302 -14.19 2.85 -4.86
N PHE A 303 -13.53 3.60 -3.97
CA PHE A 303 -14.05 3.98 -2.67
C PHE A 303 -13.38 5.25 -2.13
N MET A 304 -14.03 5.90 -1.17
CA MET A 304 -13.41 6.86 -0.25
C MET A 304 -13.34 6.23 1.14
N LYS A 305 -12.19 6.32 1.81
CA LYS A 305 -11.96 5.79 3.15
C LYS A 305 -11.22 6.83 3.99
N ILE A 306 -11.66 7.02 5.23
CA ILE A 306 -11.00 7.88 6.22
C ILE A 306 -10.73 7.05 7.47
N LEU A 307 -9.53 7.20 8.00
CA LEU A 307 -9.07 6.63 9.27
C LEU A 307 -8.91 7.77 10.27
N ALA A 308 -9.45 7.59 11.47
CA ALA A 308 -9.30 8.56 12.57
C ALA A 308 -8.92 7.86 13.88
N ASP A 309 -8.17 8.55 14.73
CA ASP A 309 -7.88 8.11 16.09
C ASP A 309 -9.14 8.18 16.96
N ALA A 310 -9.39 7.14 17.73
CA ALA A 310 -10.65 6.99 18.47
C ALA A 310 -10.79 7.96 19.64
N ASP A 311 -9.68 8.33 20.28
CA ASP A 311 -9.69 9.14 21.49
C ASP A 311 -9.63 10.64 21.16
N THR A 312 -8.79 11.00 20.20
CA THR A 312 -8.49 12.39 19.84
C THR A 312 -9.35 12.89 18.69
N GLY A 313 -9.89 11.98 17.88
CA GLY A 313 -10.55 12.30 16.63
C GLY A 313 -9.60 12.82 15.56
N GLU A 314 -8.27 12.77 15.75
CA GLU A 314 -7.31 13.21 14.73
C GLU A 314 -7.42 12.33 13.48
N ILE A 315 -7.37 12.95 12.30
CA ILE A 315 -7.40 12.22 11.03
C ILE A 315 -6.03 11.57 10.83
N LEU A 316 -5.99 10.24 10.83
CA LEU A 316 -4.77 9.45 10.67
C LEU A 316 -4.42 9.22 9.19
N GLY A 317 -5.42 9.19 8.32
CA GLY A 317 -5.21 9.05 6.90
C GLY A 317 -6.52 9.00 6.11
N CYS A 318 -6.39 9.17 4.80
CA CYS A 318 -7.49 9.03 3.86
C CYS A 318 -7.00 8.39 2.57
N SER A 319 -7.81 7.51 2.01
CA SER A 319 -7.58 6.90 0.71
C SER A 319 -8.78 7.16 -0.17
N VAL A 320 -8.55 7.71 -1.34
CA VAL A 320 -9.60 7.92 -2.34
C VAL A 320 -9.18 7.23 -3.64
N LEU A 321 -10.00 6.28 -4.05
CA LEU A 321 -9.91 5.61 -5.34
C LEU A 321 -11.20 5.91 -6.10
N GLY A 322 -11.10 6.70 -7.16
CA GLY A 322 -12.24 7.09 -8.00
C GLY A 322 -12.11 8.52 -8.53
N PRO A 323 -13.11 9.00 -9.29
CA PRO A 323 -13.04 10.28 -10.00
C PRO A 323 -12.83 11.45 -9.03
N GLY A 324 -11.88 12.33 -9.33
CA GLY A 324 -11.59 13.53 -8.52
C GLY A 324 -10.97 13.22 -7.16
N GLY A 325 -10.42 12.02 -6.94
CA GLY A 325 -9.75 11.67 -5.69
C GLY A 325 -8.54 12.55 -5.37
N ASP A 326 -7.84 12.99 -6.41
CA ASP A 326 -6.77 13.99 -6.37
C ASP A 326 -7.25 15.35 -5.86
N GLU A 327 -8.48 15.77 -6.18
CA GLU A 327 -9.06 17.01 -5.67
C GLU A 327 -9.63 16.85 -4.25
N VAL A 328 -10.28 15.72 -3.99
CA VAL A 328 -10.94 15.42 -2.70
C VAL A 328 -9.94 15.28 -1.56
N ILE A 329 -8.78 14.67 -1.84
CA ILE A 329 -7.77 14.42 -0.81
C ILE A 329 -7.26 15.72 -0.18
N HIS A 330 -7.24 16.83 -0.93
CA HIS A 330 -6.83 18.15 -0.41
C HIS A 330 -7.67 18.61 0.79
N SER A 331 -8.98 18.37 0.77
CA SER A 331 -9.88 18.76 1.87
C SER A 331 -9.58 18.00 3.16
N VAL A 332 -9.08 16.76 3.05
CA VAL A 332 -8.67 15.96 4.20
C VAL A 332 -7.25 16.32 4.63
N LEU A 333 -6.37 16.57 3.67
CA LEU A 333 -4.98 16.94 3.87
C LEU A 333 -4.89 18.25 4.69
N ASP A 334 -5.66 19.28 4.35
CA ASP A 334 -5.70 20.54 5.08
C ASP A 334 -6.10 20.35 6.55
N LEU A 335 -7.07 19.46 6.82
CA LEU A 335 -7.49 19.14 8.18
C LEU A 335 -6.46 18.32 8.95
N MET A 336 -5.75 17.41 8.28
CA MET A 336 -4.61 16.68 8.87
C MET A 336 -3.49 17.65 9.26
N TYR A 337 -3.12 18.59 8.39
CA TYR A 337 -2.11 19.61 8.68
C TYR A 337 -2.55 20.56 9.81
N ALA A 338 -3.83 20.90 9.86
CA ALA A 338 -4.40 21.70 10.94
C ALA A 338 -4.56 20.92 12.26
N LYS A 339 -4.32 19.59 12.27
CA LYS A 339 -4.64 18.67 13.38
C LYS A 339 -6.09 18.84 13.87
N ALA A 340 -6.99 19.17 12.94
CA ALA A 340 -8.38 19.38 13.25
C ALA A 340 -9.04 18.02 13.50
N PRO A 341 -9.91 17.89 14.52
CA PRO A 341 -10.60 16.65 14.76
C PRO A 341 -11.54 16.34 13.58
N ILE A 342 -11.76 15.06 13.30
CA ILE A 342 -12.62 14.54 12.22
C ILE A 342 -14.06 15.04 12.33
N SER A 343 -14.50 15.45 13.52
CA SER A 343 -15.78 16.15 13.75
C SER A 343 -15.88 17.50 13.03
N THR A 344 -14.75 18.10 12.66
CA THR A 344 -14.66 19.30 11.80
C THR A 344 -15.07 18.93 10.38
N LEU A 345 -14.52 17.85 9.82
CA LEU A 345 -14.89 17.34 8.51
C LEU A 345 -16.36 16.90 8.47
N ALA A 346 -16.83 16.23 9.52
CA ALA A 346 -18.22 15.78 9.66
C ALA A 346 -19.26 16.91 9.65
N ARG A 347 -18.85 18.14 10.01
CA ARG A 347 -19.72 19.33 10.08
C ARG A 347 -19.48 20.32 8.93
N ALA A 348 -18.43 20.11 8.13
CA ALA A 348 -18.09 20.99 7.02
C ALA A 348 -19.08 20.82 5.87
N MET A 349 -19.70 21.92 5.42
CA MET A 349 -20.52 21.89 4.21
C MET A 349 -19.64 22.08 2.98
N HIS A 350 -19.62 21.06 2.13
CA HIS A 350 -18.97 21.11 0.82
C HIS A 350 -20.04 21.43 -0.25
N ILE A 351 -19.61 22.05 -1.35
CA ILE A 351 -20.51 22.53 -2.41
C ILE A 351 -21.08 21.37 -3.24
N HIS A 352 -22.40 21.33 -3.44
CA HIS A 352 -23.06 20.33 -4.29
C HIS A 352 -23.26 20.84 -5.73
N PRO A 353 -23.07 20.02 -6.79
CA PRO A 353 -22.62 18.63 -6.79
C PRO A 353 -21.09 18.49 -6.92
N ASN A 354 -20.45 17.80 -5.98
CA ASN A 354 -19.02 17.47 -6.07
C ASN A 354 -18.70 16.10 -5.46
N VAL A 355 -17.46 15.61 -5.58
CA VAL A 355 -17.06 14.30 -5.02
C VAL A 355 -16.79 14.42 -3.50
N SER A 356 -16.29 15.57 -3.04
CA SER A 356 -15.97 15.82 -1.63
C SER A 356 -17.18 16.00 -0.72
N GLU A 357 -18.38 16.16 -1.27
CA GLU A 357 -19.64 16.39 -0.56
C GLU A 357 -20.04 15.25 0.36
N LEU A 358 -19.46 14.07 0.15
CA LEU A 358 -19.71 12.90 0.98
C LEU A 358 -18.59 12.62 1.99
N LEU A 359 -17.53 13.42 2.03
CA LEU A 359 -16.56 13.37 3.13
C LEU A 359 -17.22 13.59 4.50
N PRO A 360 -18.15 14.55 4.68
CA PRO A 360 -18.87 14.71 5.94
C PRO A 360 -19.69 13.46 6.30
N THR A 361 -20.32 12.81 5.32
CA THR A 361 -21.09 11.59 5.54
C THR A 361 -20.19 10.41 5.91
N ILE A 362 -19.02 10.27 5.29
CA ILE A 362 -18.03 9.25 5.64
C ILE A 362 -17.52 9.46 7.07
N ALA A 363 -17.28 10.72 7.46
CA ALA A 363 -16.86 11.10 8.81
C ALA A 363 -17.95 10.85 9.87
N GLN A 364 -19.24 10.95 9.51
CA GLN A 364 -20.37 10.60 10.38
C GLN A 364 -20.63 9.08 10.46
N GLU A 365 -20.27 8.35 9.41
CA GLU A 365 -20.35 6.89 9.34
C GLU A 365 -19.12 6.21 9.97
N LEU A 366 -18.22 6.96 10.62
CA LEU A 366 -17.13 6.39 11.39
C LEU A 366 -17.69 5.42 12.42
N LYS A 367 -17.23 4.18 12.34
CA LYS A 367 -17.48 3.19 13.36
C LYS A 367 -16.15 2.90 14.04
N PRO A 368 -16.18 2.43 15.30
CA PRO A 368 -15.08 1.64 15.80
C PRO A 368 -14.67 0.68 14.69
N LEU A 369 -13.37 0.60 14.45
CA LEU A 369 -12.81 -0.58 13.80
C LEU A 369 -13.03 -1.68 14.84
N ALA A 370 -14.28 -2.14 14.88
CA ALA A 370 -14.89 -2.97 15.91
C ALA A 370 -14.79 -4.38 15.44
#